data_AF-A0A482W2B2-F1
#
_entry.id   AF-A0A482W2B2-F1
#
_cell.length_a   1.000
_cell.length_b   1.000
_cell.length_c   1.000
_cell.angle_alpha   90.00
_cell.angle_beta   90.00
_cell.angle_gamma   90.00
#
_symmetry.space_group_name_H-M   'P 1'
#
loop_
_entity.id
_entity.type
_entity.pdbx_description
1 polymer ?
#
loop_
_entity_poly.entity_id
_entity_poly.type
_entity_poly.pdbx_seq_one_letter_code
_entity_poly.pdbx_strand_id
1 'polypeptide(L)'
;MSRSEQRFGLTLVFLISQWSSYCAVEKLGELNRTKRTLLWLPDSSRLQIITGFGIPVDLRLETVIIGSIIKGYYYLPTNVSIFKPFGDVYYERRKRSLSRWDIYDLLAQVWQMRGFGGKSCILRAICELSHRPVDKNYGLFDELIHVVFNPGSTKETVRRHSDNEYYAAQKLGRRSGDSCQTKFADCAVSLVDVFTVSD
;
A
#
# COMPACT_ATOMS: atom_id res chain seq x y z
N MET A 1 -35.82 -35.09 15.95
CA MET A 1 -34.49 -35.50 15.48
C MET A 1 -34.50 -35.49 13.96
N SER A 2 -34.04 -34.39 13.34
CA SER A 2 -33.65 -34.34 11.92
C SER A 2 -32.72 -33.15 11.76
N ARG A 3 -31.57 -33.42 11.13
CA ARG A 3 -30.32 -32.68 11.18
C ARG A 3 -30.29 -31.72 9.99
N SER A 4 -30.48 -30.42 10.21
CA SER A 4 -30.29 -29.41 9.17
C SER A 4 -28.80 -29.09 9.05
N GLU A 5 -28.19 -29.48 7.93
CA GLU A 5 -26.83 -29.10 7.57
C GLU A 5 -26.70 -27.57 7.47
N GLN A 6 -25.96 -26.96 8.40
CA GLN A 6 -25.53 -25.58 8.27
C GLN A 6 -24.30 -25.53 7.36
N ARG A 7 -24.53 -25.19 6.10
CA ARG A 7 -23.45 -24.78 5.19
C ARG A 7 -23.05 -23.35 5.53
N PHE A 8 -21.99 -23.21 6.33
CA PHE A 8 -21.23 -21.96 6.49
C PHE A 8 -20.49 -21.67 5.18
N GLY A 9 -21.24 -21.12 4.21
CA GLY A 9 -20.71 -20.60 2.96
C GLY A 9 -20.04 -19.26 3.21
N LEU A 10 -18.71 -19.28 3.22
CA LEU A 10 -17.80 -18.15 3.31
C LEU A 10 -17.94 -17.22 2.09
N THR A 11 -19.05 -16.49 1.96
CA THR A 11 -19.21 -15.44 0.93
C THR A 11 -18.61 -14.13 1.41
N LEU A 12 -17.28 -14.11 1.47
CA LEU A 12 -16.42 -12.95 1.70
C LEU A 12 -16.26 -12.19 0.38
N VAL A 13 -17.38 -11.72 -0.17
CA VAL A 13 -17.49 -11.25 -1.54
C VAL A 13 -18.07 -9.84 -1.53
N PHE A 14 -17.19 -8.86 -1.79
CA PHE A 14 -17.44 -7.47 -2.19
C PHE A 14 -18.00 -6.46 -1.16
N LEU A 15 -17.24 -6.14 -0.11
CA LEU A 15 -17.36 -4.86 0.62
C LEU A 15 -16.17 -3.92 0.33
N ILE A 16 -15.91 -3.62 -0.95
CA ILE A 16 -15.01 -2.51 -1.33
C ILE A 16 -15.68 -1.55 -2.35
N SER A 17 -16.84 -1.84 -2.93
CA SER A 17 -17.35 -1.05 -4.06
C SER A 17 -18.31 0.12 -3.76
N GLN A 18 -18.62 0.47 -2.50
CA GLN A 18 -19.42 1.67 -2.23
C GLN A 18 -18.91 2.50 -1.05
N TRP A 19 -17.71 3.04 -1.21
CA TRP A 19 -17.43 4.39 -0.70
C TRP A 19 -17.99 5.40 -1.70
N SER A 20 -19.32 5.53 -1.75
CA SER A 20 -19.95 6.67 -2.41
C SER A 20 -19.91 7.84 -1.44
N SER A 21 -18.89 8.67 -1.60
CA SER A 21 -18.86 10.01 -1.02
C SER A 21 -20.05 10.79 -1.58
N TYR A 22 -21.12 10.94 -0.80
CA TYR A 22 -22.04 12.06 -0.99
C TYR A 22 -21.31 13.35 -0.61
N CYS A 23 -20.58 13.93 -1.56
CA CYS A 23 -20.24 15.35 -1.50
C CYS A 23 -21.49 16.14 -1.88
N ALA A 24 -22.27 16.56 -0.89
CA ALA A 24 -23.21 17.65 -1.08
C ALA A 24 -22.40 18.94 -1.28
N VAL A 25 -22.30 19.40 -2.53
CA VAL A 25 -21.73 20.71 -2.86
C VAL A 25 -22.85 21.74 -2.74
N GLU A 26 -22.88 22.46 -1.62
CA GLU A 26 -23.75 23.62 -1.43
C GLU A 26 -23.08 24.88 -2.03
N LYS A 27 -23.89 25.75 -2.66
CA LYS A 27 -23.48 26.85 -3.53
C LYS A 27 -22.45 27.79 -2.89
N LEU A 28 -21.41 28.17 -3.65
CA LEU A 28 -20.44 29.19 -3.27
C LEU A 28 -21.10 30.58 -3.14
N GLY A 29 -21.28 31.01 -1.90
CA GLY A 29 -21.39 32.43 -1.54
C GLY A 29 -20.06 33.16 -1.76
N GLU A 30 -20.15 34.49 -1.83
CA GLU A 30 -19.10 35.42 -2.23
C GLU A 30 -17.70 35.12 -1.65
N LEU A 31 -16.69 35.15 -2.54
CA LEU A 31 -15.29 34.93 -2.19
C LEU A 31 -14.72 36.12 -1.41
N ASN A 32 -14.94 36.15 -0.10
CA ASN A 32 -14.19 37.00 0.80
C ASN A 32 -12.90 36.29 1.22
N ARG A 33 -11.76 36.77 0.72
CA ARG A 33 -10.43 36.18 0.99
C ARG A 33 -9.98 36.53 2.40
N THR A 34 -10.36 35.74 3.39
CA THR A 34 -9.78 35.79 4.74
C THR A 34 -8.30 35.40 4.70
N LYS A 35 -7.45 36.19 5.37
CA LYS A 35 -6.04 35.83 5.59
C LYS A 35 -6.00 34.46 6.27
N ARG A 36 -5.12 33.57 5.79
CA ARG A 36 -4.87 32.24 6.37
C ARG A 36 -4.35 32.40 7.79
N THR A 37 -5.25 32.50 8.76
CA THR A 37 -4.93 32.34 10.17
C THR A 37 -4.58 30.88 10.40
N LEU A 38 -3.65 30.63 11.32
CA LEU A 38 -3.34 29.29 11.81
C LEU A 38 -4.65 28.58 12.18
N LEU A 39 -4.76 27.27 11.89
CA LEU A 39 -5.94 26.40 12.07
C LEU A 39 -6.52 26.29 13.50
N TRP A 40 -6.10 27.15 14.42
CA TRP A 40 -6.60 27.17 15.78
C TRP A 40 -7.87 28.04 15.84
N LEU A 41 -9.02 27.38 15.97
CA LEU A 41 -10.20 28.00 16.54
C LEU A 41 -10.02 28.07 18.07
N PRO A 42 -10.19 29.24 18.70
CA PRO A 42 -9.97 29.43 20.13
C PRO A 42 -10.93 28.63 21.01
N ASP A 43 -12.07 28.22 20.46
CA ASP A 43 -13.04 27.39 21.16
C ASP A 43 -12.83 25.91 20.83
N SER A 44 -12.08 25.24 21.71
CA SER A 44 -12.03 23.79 21.92
C SER A 44 -12.47 22.93 20.73
N SER A 45 -11.64 22.81 19.70
CA SER A 45 -11.87 21.79 18.68
C SER A 45 -11.48 20.41 19.23
N ARG A 46 -12.43 19.48 19.24
CA ARG A 46 -12.22 18.08 19.63
C ARG A 46 -12.25 17.24 18.37
N LEU A 47 -11.17 16.52 18.09
CA LEU A 47 -11.15 15.54 17.01
C LEU A 47 -11.90 14.31 17.49
N GLN A 48 -12.96 13.95 16.77
CA GLN A 48 -13.75 12.76 17.06
C GLN A 48 -13.49 11.71 15.98
N ILE A 49 -12.99 10.55 16.38
CA ILE A 49 -12.84 9.38 15.52
C ILE A 49 -13.90 8.37 15.95
N ILE A 50 -14.76 7.96 15.02
CA ILE A 50 -15.80 6.97 15.27
C ILE A 50 -15.53 5.77 14.37
N THR A 51 -15.34 4.61 14.99
CA THR A 51 -15.17 3.35 14.28
C THR A 51 -16.28 2.41 14.73
N GLY A 52 -17.13 1.98 13.80
CA GLY A 52 -18.23 1.07 14.08
C GLY A 52 -18.10 -0.20 13.26
N PHE A 53 -18.53 -1.32 13.85
CA PHE A 53 -18.70 -2.58 13.16
C PHE A 53 -20.12 -3.10 13.41
N GLY A 54 -20.85 -3.39 12.34
CA GLY A 54 -22.23 -3.89 12.40
C GLY A 54 -22.40 -5.11 11.51
N ILE A 55 -23.03 -6.15 12.05
CA ILE A 55 -23.42 -7.34 11.30
C ILE A 55 -24.94 -7.31 11.13
N PRO A 56 -25.46 -7.35 9.89
CA PRO A 56 -26.88 -7.50 9.65
C PRO A 56 -27.31 -8.94 9.97
N VAL A 57 -28.33 -9.10 10.82
CA VAL A 57 -28.95 -10.40 11.11
C VAL A 57 -30.32 -10.42 10.45
N ASP A 58 -30.52 -11.41 9.57
CA ASP A 58 -31.76 -11.56 8.80
C ASP A 58 -32.75 -12.43 9.60
N LEU A 59 -33.80 -11.80 10.17
CA LEU A 59 -34.91 -12.51 10.80
C LEU A 59 -36.06 -12.65 9.80
N ARG A 60 -36.90 -13.68 9.98
CA ARG A 60 -37.96 -14.06 9.02
C ARG A 60 -38.99 -12.97 8.68
N LEU A 61 -39.02 -11.86 9.42
CA LEU A 61 -39.99 -10.78 9.23
C LEU A 61 -39.34 -9.39 9.13
N GLU A 62 -38.13 -9.18 9.65
CA GLU A 62 -37.46 -7.87 9.70
C GLU A 62 -35.92 -8.02 9.74
N THR A 63 -35.18 -7.07 9.15
CA THR A 63 -33.71 -7.02 9.22
C THR A 63 -33.26 -6.17 10.40
N VAL A 64 -32.47 -6.76 11.31
CA VAL A 64 -31.94 -6.05 12.48
C VAL A 64 -30.42 -6.01 12.40
N ILE A 65 -29.85 -4.81 12.43
CA ILE A 65 -28.39 -4.61 12.40
C ILE A 65 -27.90 -4.50 13.84
N ILE A 66 -27.09 -5.45 14.27
CA ILE A 66 -26.46 -5.44 15.59
C ILE A 66 -24.99 -5.07 15.41
N GLY A 67 -24.53 -4.06 16.15
CA GLY A 67 -23.17 -3.55 15.99
C GLY A 67 -22.61 -2.87 17.22
N SER A 68 -21.29 -2.74 17.24
CA SER A 68 -20.52 -2.03 18.25
C SER A 68 -19.92 -0.76 17.66
N ILE A 69 -19.93 0.32 18.43
CA ILE A 69 -19.38 1.62 18.03
C ILE A 69 -18.33 2.03 19.07
N ILE A 70 -17.12 2.31 18.60
CA ILE A 70 -16.02 2.84 19.39
C ILE A 70 -15.89 4.33 19.06
N LYS A 71 -15.89 5.17 20.09
CA LYS A 71 -15.70 6.62 19.97
C LYS A 71 -14.41 7.02 20.64
N GLY A 72 -13.47 7.53 19.86
CA GLY A 72 -12.25 8.18 20.35
C GLY A 72 -12.41 9.69 20.33
N TYR A 73 -12.09 10.36 21.44
CA TYR A 73 -12.02 11.81 21.54
C TYR A 73 -10.56 12.22 21.73
N TYR A 74 -10.04 13.04 20.82
CA TYR A 74 -8.72 13.64 20.96
C TYR A 74 -8.86 15.15 21.07
N TYR A 75 -8.41 15.71 22.19
CA TYR A 75 -8.35 17.16 22.36
C TYR A 75 -7.26 17.71 21.44
N LEU A 76 -7.62 18.56 20.47
CA LEU A 76 -6.57 19.25 19.74
C LEU A 76 -5.85 20.17 20.73
N PRO A 77 -4.52 20.11 20.78
CA PRO A 77 -3.74 21.06 21.58
C PRO A 77 -3.94 22.47 21.03
N THR A 78 -4.36 23.35 21.93
CA THR A 78 -4.64 24.76 21.65
C THR A 78 -3.36 25.62 21.59
N ASN A 79 -2.20 25.02 21.86
CA ASN A 79 -0.92 25.74 21.92
C ASN A 79 0.20 25.04 21.14
N VAL A 80 0.95 25.84 20.38
CA VAL A 80 2.11 25.44 19.57
C VAL A 80 3.32 25.03 20.40
N SER A 81 3.44 25.53 21.64
CA SER A 81 4.57 25.20 22.53
C SER A 81 4.57 23.74 22.98
N ILE A 82 3.38 23.12 23.10
CA ILE A 82 3.22 21.71 23.53
C ILE A 82 3.78 20.73 22.49
N PHE A 83 3.80 21.11 21.21
CA PHE A 83 4.29 20.26 20.13
C PHE A 83 5.81 20.25 19.97
N LYS A 84 6.53 21.16 20.65
CA LYS A 84 7.98 21.29 20.54
C LYS A 84 8.65 20.90 21.87
N PRO A 85 8.76 19.59 22.19
CA PRO A 85 9.42 19.16 23.43
C PRO A 85 10.91 19.55 23.49
N PHE A 86 11.52 19.94 22.35
CA PHE A 86 12.91 20.33 22.22
C PHE A 86 13.08 21.62 21.40
N GLY A 87 12.39 22.71 21.75
CA GLY A 87 12.60 24.00 21.08
C GLY A 87 12.27 24.00 19.58
N ASP A 88 12.48 25.14 18.93
CA ASP A 88 12.27 25.41 17.51
C ASP A 88 13.27 24.69 16.61
N VAL A 89 13.19 23.36 16.59
CA VAL A 89 13.79 22.55 15.53
C VAL A 89 13.05 22.86 14.24
N TYR A 90 13.73 23.53 13.31
CA TYR A 90 13.32 23.57 11.91
C TYR A 90 13.32 22.13 11.38
N TYR A 91 12.14 21.51 11.34
CA TYR A 91 11.94 20.31 10.54
C TYR A 91 12.04 20.75 9.09
N GLU A 92 13.25 20.75 8.54
CA GLU A 92 13.40 20.52 7.11
C GLU A 92 12.57 19.28 6.81
N ARG A 93 11.45 19.49 6.11
CA ARG A 93 10.72 18.41 5.48
C ARG A 93 11.65 17.87 4.41
N ARG A 94 12.60 17.03 4.81
CA ARG A 94 13.32 16.15 3.92
C ARG A 94 12.21 15.32 3.31
N LYS A 95 11.75 15.71 2.12
CA LYS A 95 10.95 14.84 1.26
C LYS A 95 11.81 13.59 1.16
N ARG A 96 11.56 12.57 2.00
CA ARG A 96 11.99 11.21 1.71
C ARG A 96 11.11 10.83 0.52
N SER A 97 11.50 11.31 -0.67
CA SER A 97 11.06 10.70 -1.90
C SER A 97 11.52 9.27 -1.78
N LEU A 98 10.56 8.37 -1.55
CA LEU A 98 10.81 6.96 -1.37
C LEU A 98 11.58 6.50 -2.60
N SER A 99 12.87 6.15 -2.43
CA SER A 99 13.71 5.76 -3.56
C SER A 99 13.37 4.33 -3.97
N ARG A 100 13.60 3.96 -5.22
CA ARG A 100 13.43 2.57 -5.65
C ARG A 100 14.26 1.61 -4.79
N TRP A 101 15.42 2.05 -4.31
CA TRP A 101 16.26 1.26 -3.41
C TRP A 101 15.55 0.95 -2.08
N ASP A 102 14.76 1.88 -1.55
CA ASP A 102 13.98 1.67 -0.33
C ASP A 102 12.85 0.66 -0.56
N ILE A 103 12.25 0.65 -1.76
CA ILE A 103 11.22 -0.32 -2.15
C ILE A 103 11.82 -1.73 -2.19
N TYR A 104 12.98 -1.89 -2.85
CA TYR A 104 13.66 -3.18 -2.93
C TYR A 104 14.13 -3.68 -1.56
N ASP A 105 14.65 -2.79 -0.71
CA ASP A 105 15.03 -3.13 0.67
C ASP A 105 13.80 -3.60 1.48
N LEU A 106 12.65 -2.95 1.33
CA LEU A 106 11.39 -3.35 1.98
C LEU A 106 10.90 -4.71 1.46
N LEU A 107 10.85 -4.90 0.14
CA LEU A 107 10.41 -6.14 -0.47
C LEU A 107 11.30 -7.32 -0.06
N ALA A 108 12.62 -7.13 -0.09
CA ALA A 108 13.58 -8.13 0.35
C ALA A 108 13.37 -8.51 1.82
N GLN A 109 13.09 -7.55 2.70
CA GLN A 109 12.82 -7.83 4.11
C GLN A 109 11.54 -8.64 4.30
N VAL A 110 10.44 -8.26 3.64
CA VAL A 110 9.16 -8.99 3.72
C VAL A 110 9.35 -10.44 3.26
N TRP A 111 10.11 -10.63 2.19
CA TRP A 111 10.39 -11.95 1.61
C TRP A 111 11.33 -12.79 2.46
N GLN A 112 12.30 -12.14 3.10
CA GLN A 112 13.17 -12.77 4.08
C GLN A 112 12.37 -13.27 5.29
N MET A 113 11.45 -12.45 5.80
CA MET A 113 10.59 -12.82 6.94
C MET A 113 9.68 -14.03 6.63
N ARG A 114 9.31 -14.22 5.36
CA ARG A 114 8.53 -15.37 4.90
C ARG A 114 9.37 -16.61 4.60
N GLY A 115 10.70 -16.52 4.66
CA GLY A 115 11.61 -17.63 4.40
C GLY A 115 11.90 -17.92 2.92
N PHE A 116 11.62 -16.97 2.01
CA PHE A 116 11.72 -17.23 0.55
C PHE A 116 13.05 -16.82 -0.09
N GLY A 117 14.03 -16.30 0.65
CA GLY A 117 15.36 -15.96 0.09
C GLY A 117 15.65 -14.45 -0.04
N GLY A 118 14.73 -13.59 0.40
CA GLY A 118 14.98 -12.15 0.58
C GLY A 118 15.43 -11.45 -0.70
N LYS A 119 16.66 -10.93 -0.72
CA LYS A 119 17.21 -10.16 -1.86
C LYS A 119 17.36 -10.98 -3.14
N SER A 120 17.69 -12.28 -3.04
CA SER A 120 17.89 -13.14 -4.21
C SER A 120 16.62 -13.26 -5.06
N CYS A 121 15.46 -13.34 -4.42
CA CYS A 121 14.17 -13.37 -5.12
C CYS A 121 13.82 -12.06 -5.81
N ILE A 122 14.20 -10.91 -5.23
CA ILE A 122 14.00 -9.62 -5.90
C ILE A 122 14.86 -9.54 -7.16
N LEU A 123 16.12 -10.01 -7.09
CA LEU A 123 16.99 -10.09 -8.27
C LEU A 123 16.45 -11.05 -9.33
N ARG A 124 15.92 -12.21 -8.92
CA ARG A 124 15.26 -13.17 -9.81
C ARG A 124 14.05 -12.55 -10.51
N ALA A 125 13.19 -11.86 -9.76
CA ALA A 125 12.01 -11.18 -10.29
C ALA A 125 12.38 -10.12 -11.34
N ILE A 126 13.40 -9.29 -11.07
CA ILE A 126 13.88 -8.29 -12.03
C ILE A 126 14.41 -8.97 -13.30
N CYS A 127 15.13 -10.07 -13.17
CA CYS A 127 15.66 -10.83 -14.29
C CYS A 127 14.54 -11.40 -15.17
N GLU A 128 13.58 -12.09 -14.56
CA GLU A 128 12.45 -12.71 -15.25
C GLU A 128 11.57 -11.66 -15.93
N LEU A 129 11.21 -10.58 -15.23
CA LEU A 129 10.41 -9.47 -15.77
C LEU A 129 11.14 -8.65 -16.83
N SER A 130 12.47 -8.62 -16.82
CA SER A 130 13.26 -7.98 -17.88
C SER A 130 13.32 -8.81 -19.15
N HIS A 131 13.11 -10.13 -19.06
CA HIS A 131 13.04 -11.02 -20.21
C HIS A 131 11.63 -11.12 -20.79
N ARG A 132 10.63 -11.37 -19.92
CA ARG A 132 9.21 -11.47 -20.26
C ARG A 132 8.44 -10.47 -19.41
N PRO A 133 8.12 -9.28 -19.94
CA PRO A 133 7.26 -8.33 -19.22
C PRO A 133 5.86 -8.92 -19.05
N VAL A 134 5.17 -8.53 -17.98
CA VAL A 134 3.79 -8.99 -17.69
C VAL A 134 2.86 -8.65 -18.86
N ASP A 135 2.04 -9.60 -19.27
CA ASP A 135 1.04 -9.38 -20.32
C ASP A 135 0.04 -8.29 -19.92
N LYS A 136 -0.34 -7.44 -20.88
CA LYS A 136 -1.20 -6.25 -20.68
C LYS A 136 -2.65 -6.55 -20.31
N ASN A 137 -2.94 -7.77 -19.89
CA ASN A 137 -4.28 -8.21 -19.53
C ASN A 137 -4.69 -7.68 -18.13
N TYR A 138 -3.73 -7.20 -17.33
CA TYR A 138 -3.91 -6.78 -15.94
C TYR A 138 -3.85 -5.25 -15.72
N GLY A 139 -4.51 -4.46 -16.58
CA GLY A 139 -4.94 -3.09 -16.26
C GLY A 139 -3.84 -2.05 -15.99
N LEU A 140 -3.81 -1.48 -14.78
CA LEU A 140 -2.78 -0.51 -14.31
C LEU A 140 -1.70 -1.22 -13.46
N PHE A 141 -2.03 -2.41 -12.96
CA PHE A 141 -1.17 -3.13 -12.02
C PHE A 141 0.04 -3.74 -12.74
N ASP A 142 -0.13 -4.23 -13.96
CA ASP A 142 0.96 -4.68 -14.83
C ASP A 142 1.96 -3.57 -15.12
N GLU A 143 1.48 -2.36 -15.45
CA GLU A 143 2.31 -1.20 -15.73
C GLU A 143 3.10 -0.79 -14.48
N LEU A 144 2.45 -0.81 -13.32
CA LEU A 144 3.10 -0.53 -12.04
C LEU A 144 4.20 -1.55 -11.73
N ILE A 145 3.93 -2.84 -11.89
CA ILE A 145 4.91 -3.92 -11.66
C ILE A 145 6.11 -3.74 -12.58
N HIS A 146 5.88 -3.47 -13.86
CA HIS A 146 6.94 -3.23 -14.83
C HIS A 146 7.80 -1.99 -14.48
N VAL A 147 7.20 -0.93 -13.94
CA VAL A 147 7.93 0.27 -13.48
C VAL A 147 8.73 0.00 -12.20
N VAL A 148 8.17 -0.78 -11.27
CA VAL A 148 8.81 -1.09 -9.98
C VAL A 148 10.01 -2.01 -10.16
N PHE A 149 9.86 -3.13 -10.85
CA PHE A 149 10.94 -4.11 -11.11
C PHE A 149 11.81 -3.75 -12.33
N ASN A 150 11.49 -2.62 -12.95
CA ASN A 150 12.17 -1.87 -14.00
C ASN A 150 13.32 -0.94 -13.52
N PRO A 151 14.53 -1.34 -13.04
CA PRO A 151 15.47 -0.35 -12.48
C PRO A 151 15.94 0.69 -13.51
N GLY A 152 15.85 0.40 -14.81
CA GLY A 152 16.11 1.38 -15.88
C GLY A 152 14.96 2.35 -16.19
N SER A 153 13.78 2.20 -15.57
CA SER A 153 12.61 3.05 -15.84
C SER A 153 12.74 4.46 -15.26
N THR A 154 13.60 4.67 -14.26
CA THR A 154 13.90 6.03 -13.76
C THR A 154 15.41 6.22 -13.68
N LYS A 155 15.86 7.46 -13.86
CA LYS A 155 17.27 7.84 -13.78
C LYS A 155 17.62 8.19 -12.34
N GLU A 156 17.79 7.17 -11.50
CA GLU A 156 18.20 7.31 -10.09
C GLU A 156 19.71 7.05 -9.93
N THR A 157 20.38 7.84 -9.10
CA THR A 157 21.78 7.59 -8.74
C THR A 157 21.86 6.37 -7.82
N VAL A 158 22.90 5.57 -8.03
CA VAL A 158 23.20 4.40 -7.20
C VAL A 158 23.53 4.88 -5.79
N ARG A 159 22.77 4.44 -4.78
CA ARG A 159 22.98 4.86 -3.38
C ARG A 159 24.13 4.09 -2.73
N ARG A 160 24.18 2.78 -2.94
CA ARG A 160 25.27 1.89 -2.49
C ARG A 160 25.79 1.05 -3.64
N HIS A 161 27.06 0.66 -3.57
CA HIS A 161 27.68 -0.21 -4.57
C HIS A 161 26.89 -1.53 -4.78
N SER A 162 26.27 -2.06 -3.72
CA SER A 162 25.41 -3.25 -3.74
C SER A 162 24.15 -3.12 -4.61
N ASP A 163 23.74 -1.89 -4.93
CA ASP A 163 22.52 -1.63 -5.72
C ASP A 163 22.79 -1.87 -7.22
N ASN A 164 24.06 -1.90 -7.63
CA ASN A 164 24.47 -2.29 -8.99
C ASN A 164 24.05 -3.72 -9.35
N GLU A 165 23.84 -4.58 -8.35
CA GLU A 165 23.36 -5.94 -8.57
C GLU A 165 21.98 -5.97 -9.24
N TYR A 166 21.11 -5.00 -8.93
CA TYR A 166 19.79 -4.89 -9.56
C TYR A 166 19.90 -4.56 -11.06
N TYR A 167 20.83 -3.68 -11.43
CA TYR A 167 21.13 -3.39 -12.84
C TYR A 167 21.79 -4.58 -13.55
N ALA A 168 22.63 -5.34 -12.85
CA ALA A 168 23.23 -6.56 -13.38
C ALA A 168 22.17 -7.62 -13.67
N ALA A 169 21.22 -7.83 -12.75
CA ALA A 169 20.09 -8.75 -12.94
C ALA A 169 19.20 -8.35 -14.13
N GLN A 170 18.88 -7.06 -14.26
CA GLN A 170 18.13 -6.52 -15.41
C GLN A 170 18.86 -6.77 -16.73
N LYS A 171 20.17 -6.51 -16.78
CA LYS A 171 21.01 -6.73 -17.97
C LYS A 171 21.11 -8.21 -18.33
N LEU A 172 21.09 -9.09 -17.32
CA LEU A 172 21.09 -10.53 -17.51
C LEU A 172 19.77 -10.99 -18.13
N GLY A 173 18.63 -10.56 -17.60
CA GLY A 173 17.31 -10.87 -18.18
C GLY A 173 17.15 -10.39 -19.63
N ARG A 174 17.67 -9.20 -19.96
CA ARG A 174 17.65 -8.67 -21.33
C ARG A 174 18.50 -9.45 -22.33
N ARG A 175 19.56 -10.12 -21.88
CA ARG A 175 20.52 -10.83 -22.76
C ARG A 175 20.30 -12.33 -22.80
N SER A 176 19.90 -12.94 -21.68
CA SER A 176 19.85 -14.39 -21.46
C SER A 176 18.73 -14.72 -20.48
N GLY A 177 17.50 -14.63 -20.97
CA GLY A 177 16.29 -14.78 -20.17
C GLY A 177 16.04 -16.17 -19.58
N ASP A 178 16.44 -17.22 -20.30
CA ASP A 178 16.16 -18.60 -19.89
C ASP A 178 17.03 -19.08 -18.72
N SER A 179 18.05 -18.29 -18.34
CA SER A 179 19.02 -18.63 -17.28
C SER A 179 18.77 -17.94 -15.93
N CYS A 180 17.70 -17.16 -15.78
CA CYS A 180 17.42 -16.44 -14.53
C CYS A 180 17.22 -17.39 -13.34
N GLN A 181 16.53 -18.52 -13.56
CA GLN A 181 16.25 -19.50 -12.52
C GLN A 181 17.52 -20.19 -11.99
N THR A 182 18.44 -20.56 -12.89
CA THR A 182 19.70 -21.23 -12.51
C THR A 182 20.69 -20.26 -11.87
N LYS A 183 20.66 -18.97 -12.26
CA LYS A 183 21.50 -17.93 -11.64
C LYS A 183 21.05 -17.53 -10.25
N PHE A 184 19.75 -17.61 -9.96
CA PHE A 184 19.16 -17.22 -8.67
C PHE A 184 18.47 -18.41 -7.99
N ALA A 185 19.20 -19.53 -7.85
CA ALA A 185 18.70 -20.78 -7.25
C ALA A 185 18.37 -20.66 -5.75
N ASP A 186 18.93 -19.67 -5.05
CA ASP A 186 18.65 -19.38 -3.63
C ASP A 186 17.21 -18.90 -3.39
N CYS A 187 16.46 -18.63 -4.46
CA CYS A 187 15.06 -18.24 -4.40
C CYS A 187 14.16 -19.43 -4.75
N ALA A 188 13.46 -19.98 -3.76
CA ALA A 188 12.62 -21.17 -3.93
C ALA A 188 11.31 -20.90 -4.71
N VAL A 189 10.76 -19.69 -4.60
CA VAL A 189 9.48 -19.31 -5.22
C VAL A 189 9.67 -18.02 -6.00
N SER A 190 9.28 -17.96 -7.27
CA SER A 190 9.34 -16.69 -8.00
C SER A 190 8.29 -15.71 -7.48
N LEU A 191 8.69 -14.45 -7.34
CA LEU A 191 7.80 -13.33 -7.04
C LEU A 191 6.77 -13.11 -8.14
N VAL A 192 7.15 -13.38 -9.38
CA VAL A 192 6.29 -13.12 -10.53
C VAL A 192 5.09 -14.08 -10.52
N ASP A 193 5.31 -15.34 -10.19
CA ASP A 193 4.27 -16.39 -10.13
C ASP A 193 3.21 -16.13 -9.05
N VAL A 194 3.51 -15.32 -8.03
CA VAL A 194 2.52 -14.92 -7.01
C VAL A 194 1.46 -13.98 -7.60
N PHE A 195 1.80 -13.24 -8.65
CA PHE A 195 0.93 -12.23 -9.24
C PHE A 195 0.46 -12.57 -10.66
N THR A 196 1.12 -13.52 -11.34
CA THR A 196 0.70 -14.02 -12.65
C THR A 196 0.12 -15.42 -12.52
N VAL A 197 -1.11 -15.63 -12.99
CA VAL A 197 -1.64 -16.99 -13.15
C VAL A 197 -0.85 -17.68 -14.25
N SER A 198 -0.13 -18.74 -13.90
CA SER A 198 0.48 -19.65 -14.87
C SER A 198 -0.64 -20.53 -15.45
N ASP A 199 -0.91 -20.42 -16.74
CA ASP A 199 -1.69 -21.43 -17.47
C ASP A 199 -0.92 -22.75 -17.59
#